data_AF-A0A5I0GC59-F1
#
_entry.id   AF-A0A5I0GC59-F1
#
_cell.length_a   1.000
_cell.length_b   1.000
_cell.length_c   1.000
_cell.angle_alpha   90.00
_cell.angle_beta   90.00
_cell.angle_gamma   90.00
#
_symmetry.space_group_name_H-M   'P 1'
#
loop_
_entity.id
_entity.type
_entity.pdbx_description
1 polymer ?
#
loop_
_entity_poly.entity_id
_entity_poly.type
_entity_poly.pdbx_seq_one_letter_code
_entity_poly.pdbx_strand_id
1 'polypeptide(L)'
;MSQNVLLEEKIIRLVLSELGHPVEGERLFLLSHDPSLTEEIMRLKERIESLAQGLSARVSEGYNDAEIAPSSASSLSDQQQTVVSDADNPGIDATDTPLLQPLPENEPHPPFWKLMPYYEFDKPAQREDENLSSLVLKPGQIPTGQQRAGLAVPPAVPPRAKIVIPNARAGERFSSPVAIVLDEGQQATVRDVVFPRNIGLTFDKEHKLLTGTPTESGDIELSVLWSCASHDECETKQLFIVNPDPRSLWKVVEPPADASYPKSHLDAAGLVRGDIRIAAASRRGRSHEHAGSFRDDDFYINHCQETGWSVMLVADGAGSAVNSREGSRIAVQTAGDYLFNQLSGLKGVHLKQHITAWEGSDQQATINAMLHHFKQAATLAVNSIQNEAICAEQPVKSYSTTLLATVALRTDNELFAAAFWLGDGAIGAYSPSGKVRILGNPDSGEYAGQTRFLDQSIIADPSFSGRISVGKWNDVSHLILMTDGVSDPLFETDNGLRSDEKWTRLLDELIPVLTDASIAPERLGDWLNFFSTGNHDDRTIAVLW
;
A
#
# COMPACT_ATOMS: atom_id res chain seq x y z
N MET A 1 3.31 3.61 -57.29
CA MET A 1 4.12 2.37 -57.18
C MET A 1 5.15 2.45 -56.06
N SER A 2 6.18 3.32 -56.12
CA SER A 2 7.25 3.40 -55.09
C SER A 2 6.79 3.45 -53.61
N GLN A 3 5.68 4.12 -53.28
CA GLN A 3 5.16 4.16 -51.90
C GLN A 3 4.54 2.85 -51.39
N ASN A 4 3.98 2.00 -52.27
CA ASN A 4 3.40 0.72 -51.85
C ASN A 4 4.50 -0.28 -51.48
N VAL A 5 5.54 -0.40 -52.32
CA VAL A 5 6.72 -1.24 -52.07
C VAL A 5 7.35 -0.91 -50.70
N LEU A 6 7.43 0.37 -50.36
CA LEU A 6 8.01 0.86 -49.10
C LEU A 6 7.09 0.63 -47.87
N LEU A 7 5.82 0.30 -48.07
CA LEU A 7 4.87 -0.11 -47.03
C LEU A 7 4.84 -1.64 -46.88
N GLU A 8 4.78 -2.37 -47.98
CA GLU A 8 4.90 -3.84 -48.05
C GLU A 8 6.17 -4.30 -47.33
N GLU A 9 7.31 -3.67 -47.64
CA GLU A 9 8.58 -3.94 -46.98
C GLU A 9 8.53 -3.71 -45.46
N LYS A 10 7.82 -2.68 -44.98
CA LYS A 10 7.66 -2.41 -43.54
C LYS A 10 6.79 -3.45 -42.83
N ILE A 11 5.72 -3.90 -43.49
CA ILE A 11 4.83 -4.94 -42.96
C ILE A 11 5.60 -6.26 -42.83
N ILE A 12 6.38 -6.63 -43.86
CA ILE A 12 7.22 -7.84 -43.84
C ILE A 12 8.32 -7.73 -42.76
N ARG A 13 8.98 -6.58 -42.62
CA ARG A 13 9.96 -6.34 -41.52
C ARG A 13 9.34 -6.55 -40.14
N LEU A 14 8.13 -6.02 -39.91
CA LEU A 14 7.42 -6.16 -38.64
C LEU A 14 7.11 -7.63 -38.35
N VAL A 15 6.50 -8.35 -39.29
CA VAL A 15 6.13 -9.77 -39.11
C VAL A 15 7.36 -10.65 -38.86
N LEU A 16 8.47 -10.42 -39.56
CA LEU A 16 9.72 -11.15 -39.31
C LEU A 16 10.29 -10.86 -37.91
N SER A 17 10.19 -9.61 -37.44
CA SER A 17 10.64 -9.21 -36.10
C SER A 17 9.83 -9.89 -34.99
N GLU A 18 8.49 -9.89 -35.10
CA GLU A 18 7.59 -10.54 -34.12
C GLU A 18 7.76 -12.07 -34.10
N LEU A 19 8.14 -12.68 -35.22
CA LEU A 19 8.45 -14.12 -35.32
C LEU A 19 9.90 -14.47 -34.95
N GLY A 20 10.70 -13.51 -34.47
CA GLY A 20 12.10 -13.74 -34.07
C GLY A 20 13.02 -14.11 -35.23
N HIS A 21 12.68 -13.75 -36.47
CA HIS A 21 13.49 -14.01 -37.65
C HIS A 21 14.44 -12.84 -37.99
N PRO A 22 15.70 -13.12 -38.38
CA PRO A 22 16.65 -12.06 -38.71
C PRO A 22 16.21 -11.28 -39.96
N VAL A 23 16.17 -9.94 -39.83
CA VAL A 23 15.71 -9.01 -40.86
C VAL A 23 16.87 -8.61 -41.78
N GLU A 24 17.33 -9.56 -42.58
CA GLU A 24 18.40 -9.38 -43.57
C GLU A 24 17.85 -8.80 -44.88
N GLY A 25 18.57 -7.84 -45.48
CA GLY A 25 18.10 -7.09 -46.65
C GLY A 25 17.80 -7.95 -47.89
N GLU A 26 18.54 -9.02 -48.11
CA GLU A 26 18.36 -9.93 -49.25
C GLU A 26 17.12 -10.83 -49.06
N ARG A 27 16.93 -11.38 -47.86
CA ARG A 27 15.74 -12.16 -47.49
C ARG A 27 14.46 -11.31 -47.53
N LEU A 28 14.58 -10.06 -47.09
CA LEU A 28 13.49 -9.09 -47.13
C LEU A 28 13.13 -8.70 -48.56
N PHE A 29 14.12 -8.50 -49.44
CA PHE A 29 13.92 -8.23 -50.86
C PHE A 29 13.22 -9.40 -51.56
N LEU A 30 13.57 -10.65 -51.26
CA LEU A 30 12.90 -11.83 -51.83
C LEU A 30 11.43 -11.91 -51.40
N LEU A 31 11.13 -11.65 -50.13
CA LEU A 31 9.75 -11.65 -49.62
C LEU A 31 8.92 -10.47 -50.17
N SER A 32 9.51 -9.29 -50.33
CA SER A 32 8.81 -8.12 -50.90
C SER A 32 8.56 -8.19 -52.40
N HIS A 33 9.08 -9.21 -53.08
CA HIS A 33 8.84 -9.49 -54.50
C HIS A 33 8.08 -10.81 -54.74
N ASP A 34 7.59 -11.49 -53.68
CA ASP A 34 6.70 -12.63 -53.83
C ASP A 34 5.28 -12.17 -54.24
N PRO A 35 4.76 -12.56 -55.43
CA PRO A 35 3.49 -12.04 -55.92
C PRO A 35 2.28 -12.45 -55.05
N SER A 36 2.33 -13.60 -54.39
CA SER A 36 1.23 -14.10 -53.56
C SER A 36 1.16 -13.30 -52.26
N LEU A 37 2.30 -13.08 -51.62
CA LEU A 37 2.39 -12.27 -50.40
C LEU A 37 2.03 -10.80 -50.67
N THR A 38 2.45 -10.24 -51.81
CA THR A 38 2.04 -8.89 -52.23
C THR A 38 0.52 -8.78 -52.38
N GLU A 39 -0.14 -9.79 -52.97
CA GLU A 39 -1.61 -9.78 -53.12
C GLU A 39 -2.33 -9.88 -51.76
N GLU A 40 -1.84 -10.70 -50.84
CA GLU A 40 -2.40 -10.81 -49.47
C GLU A 40 -2.25 -9.50 -48.68
N ILE A 41 -1.08 -8.85 -48.74
CA ILE A 41 -0.84 -7.55 -48.09
C ILE A 41 -1.75 -6.46 -48.67
N MET A 42 -1.97 -6.45 -49.99
CA MET A 42 -2.89 -5.52 -50.64
C MET A 42 -4.35 -5.74 -50.21
N ARG A 43 -4.82 -7.00 -50.13
CA ARG A 43 -6.16 -7.32 -49.61
C ARG A 43 -6.32 -6.94 -48.14
N LEU A 44 -5.28 -7.12 -47.32
CA LEU A 44 -5.27 -6.69 -45.92
C LEU A 44 -5.40 -5.17 -45.82
N LYS A 45 -4.66 -4.41 -46.65
CA LYS A 45 -4.75 -2.95 -46.73
C LYS A 45 -6.16 -2.48 -47.10
N GLU A 46 -6.75 -3.01 -48.17
CA GLU A 46 -8.12 -2.66 -48.60
C GLU A 46 -9.15 -2.93 -47.49
N ARG A 47 -8.99 -4.03 -46.75
CA ARG A 47 -9.86 -4.39 -45.63
C ARG A 47 -9.70 -3.44 -44.43
N ILE A 48 -8.47 -3.01 -44.13
CA ILE A 48 -8.20 -2.01 -43.09
C ILE A 48 -8.76 -0.64 -43.49
N GLU A 49 -8.59 -0.20 -44.74
CA GLU A 49 -9.14 1.05 -45.25
C GLU A 49 -10.67 1.05 -45.22
N SER A 50 -11.31 -0.07 -45.60
CA SER A 50 -12.77 -0.24 -45.50
C SER A 50 -13.27 -0.18 -44.05
N LEU A 51 -12.57 -0.81 -43.10
CA LEU A 51 -12.91 -0.74 -41.68
C LEU A 51 -12.71 0.67 -41.10
N ALA A 52 -11.64 1.36 -41.48
CA ALA A 52 -11.37 2.73 -41.04
C ALA A 52 -12.43 3.72 -41.57
N GLN A 53 -12.88 3.56 -42.81
CA GLN A 53 -13.99 4.35 -43.38
C GLN A 53 -15.32 4.04 -42.67
N GLY A 54 -15.61 2.77 -42.38
CA GLY A 54 -16.80 2.37 -41.61
C GLY A 54 -16.81 2.90 -40.17
N LEU A 55 -15.65 2.98 -39.51
CA LEU A 55 -15.48 3.62 -38.21
C LEU A 55 -15.72 5.13 -38.28
N SER A 56 -15.17 5.81 -39.30
CA SER A 56 -15.37 7.25 -39.50
C SER A 56 -16.84 7.61 -39.77
N ALA A 57 -17.56 6.77 -40.54
CA ALA A 57 -19.00 6.92 -40.77
C ALA A 57 -19.80 6.77 -39.46
N ARG A 58 -19.52 5.74 -38.65
CA ARG A 58 -20.19 5.52 -37.36
C ARG A 58 -19.93 6.62 -36.33
N VAL A 59 -18.78 7.28 -36.37
CA VAL A 59 -18.48 8.47 -35.55
C VAL A 59 -19.21 9.71 -36.06
N SER A 60 -19.54 9.77 -37.35
CA SER A 60 -20.25 10.89 -37.98
C SER A 60 -21.77 10.84 -37.76
N GLU A 61 -22.36 9.65 -37.66
CA GLU A 61 -23.82 9.46 -37.51
C GLU A 61 -24.29 9.38 -36.03
N GLY A 62 -23.37 9.43 -35.05
CA GLY A 62 -23.69 9.37 -33.62
C GLY A 62 -24.41 10.60 -33.02
N TYR A 63 -24.86 11.54 -33.85
CA TYR A 63 -25.64 12.72 -33.49
C TYR A 63 -27.00 12.73 -34.23
N ASN A 64 -27.84 11.72 -33.99
CA ASN A 64 -29.31 11.81 -34.05
C ASN A 64 -29.95 10.56 -33.42
N ASP A 65 -31.23 10.68 -33.07
CA ASP A 65 -31.93 9.81 -32.12
C ASP A 65 -32.16 8.34 -32.52
N ALA A 66 -32.51 7.56 -31.49
CA ALA A 66 -32.70 6.13 -31.50
C ALA A 66 -33.87 5.63 -32.36
N GLU A 67 -33.73 4.40 -32.90
CA GLU A 67 -34.78 3.38 -32.79
C GLU A 67 -34.20 1.95 -33.00
N ILE A 68 -34.74 0.96 -32.29
CA ILE A 68 -34.38 -0.46 -32.40
C ILE A 68 -35.58 -1.23 -32.96
N ALA A 69 -35.44 -1.86 -34.13
CA ALA A 69 -36.26 -3.00 -34.53
C ALA A 69 -35.55 -3.87 -35.60
N PRO A 70 -35.83 -5.19 -35.71
CA PRO A 70 -34.85 -6.16 -36.22
C PRO A 70 -35.34 -7.04 -37.40
N SER A 71 -34.59 -8.12 -37.67
CA SER A 71 -34.80 -9.21 -38.65
C SER A 71 -34.24 -8.93 -40.07
N SER A 72 -33.82 -9.94 -40.85
CA SER A 72 -34.16 -11.37 -40.79
C SER A 72 -33.01 -12.33 -41.14
N ALA A 73 -33.16 -13.59 -40.74
CA ALA A 73 -32.13 -14.64 -40.75
C ALA A 73 -32.33 -15.65 -41.90
N SER A 74 -31.46 -16.67 -41.98
CA SER A 74 -31.71 -17.88 -42.77
C SER A 74 -31.38 -19.17 -42.02
N SER A 75 -32.30 -20.15 -42.15
CA SER A 75 -32.18 -21.60 -41.83
C SER A 75 -31.97 -22.04 -40.37
N LEU A 76 -32.57 -23.15 -39.88
CA LEU A 76 -33.82 -23.87 -40.20
C LEU A 76 -33.95 -25.06 -39.20
N SER A 77 -35.06 -25.18 -38.45
CA SER A 77 -35.65 -26.48 -38.06
C SER A 77 -36.82 -26.33 -37.06
N ASP A 78 -38.00 -26.78 -37.50
CA ASP A 78 -39.21 -27.26 -36.80
C ASP A 78 -39.05 -27.67 -35.30
N GLN A 79 -40.04 -27.53 -34.40
CA GLN A 79 -41.44 -27.96 -34.53
C GLN A 79 -42.43 -27.23 -33.58
N GLN A 80 -43.62 -26.94 -34.13
CA GLN A 80 -44.97 -27.01 -33.52
C GLN A 80 -45.13 -27.05 -31.98
N GLN A 81 -45.88 -26.09 -31.43
CA GLN A 81 -47.27 -26.37 -31.03
C GLN A 81 -48.14 -25.10 -30.89
N THR A 82 -49.46 -25.30 -30.82
CA THR A 82 -50.49 -24.37 -31.28
C THR A 82 -51.51 -23.98 -30.20
N VAL A 83 -51.81 -22.67 -30.18
CA VAL A 83 -53.18 -22.08 -30.04
C VAL A 83 -53.88 -22.20 -28.67
N VAL A 84 -54.46 -21.09 -28.19
CA VAL A 84 -55.92 -20.88 -27.95
C VAL A 84 -56.15 -19.47 -27.36
N SER A 85 -57.28 -18.87 -27.73
CA SER A 85 -57.85 -17.63 -27.16
C SER A 85 -59.27 -17.92 -26.59
N ASP A 86 -59.97 -17.04 -25.88
CA ASP A 86 -59.94 -15.57 -25.94
C ASP A 86 -60.37 -14.90 -24.61
N ALA A 87 -60.64 -13.60 -24.68
CA ALA A 87 -61.28 -12.71 -23.71
C ALA A 87 -62.31 -13.31 -22.71
N ASP A 88 -62.32 -12.79 -21.47
CA ASP A 88 -63.41 -11.88 -21.04
C ASP A 88 -63.08 -11.05 -19.77
N ASN A 89 -63.78 -9.93 -19.61
CA ASN A 89 -63.60 -8.84 -18.62
C ASN A 89 -64.59 -8.99 -17.42
N PRO A 90 -64.72 -8.08 -16.41
CA PRO A 90 -63.83 -7.05 -15.83
C PRO A 90 -63.78 -7.06 -14.26
N GLY A 91 -62.92 -6.21 -13.65
CA GLY A 91 -63.35 -5.42 -12.47
C GLY A 91 -62.37 -5.14 -11.30
N ILE A 92 -61.80 -3.90 -11.27
CA ILE A 92 -61.48 -3.06 -10.08
C ILE A 92 -60.32 -3.60 -9.18
N ASP A 93 -59.30 -2.84 -8.72
CA ASP A 93 -59.26 -1.44 -8.27
C ASP A 93 -57.92 -0.71 -8.57
N ALA A 94 -57.85 0.58 -8.26
CA ALA A 94 -56.82 1.55 -8.66
C ALA A 94 -55.51 1.55 -7.84
N THR A 95 -54.44 2.08 -8.43
CA THR A 95 -53.78 3.30 -7.91
C THR A 95 -52.84 3.93 -8.96
N ASP A 96 -53.13 5.18 -9.32
CA ASP A 96 -52.31 6.00 -10.22
C ASP A 96 -51.33 6.90 -9.44
N THR A 97 -50.18 7.18 -10.04
CA THR A 97 -49.23 8.21 -9.55
C THR A 97 -49.63 9.59 -10.09
N PRO A 98 -49.31 10.70 -9.41
CA PRO A 98 -48.77 11.82 -10.19
C PRO A 98 -47.59 12.58 -9.55
N LEU A 99 -46.80 13.16 -10.46
CA LEU A 99 -45.65 14.05 -10.27
C LEU A 99 -45.96 15.35 -9.50
N LEU A 100 -44.93 16.00 -8.94
CA LEU A 100 -44.62 17.44 -9.16
C LEU A 100 -43.24 17.88 -8.58
N GLN A 101 -42.90 19.16 -8.78
CA GLN A 101 -41.54 19.75 -8.89
C GLN A 101 -41.05 20.54 -7.62
N PRO A 102 -39.82 21.14 -7.58
CA PRO A 102 -38.92 21.09 -6.40
C PRO A 102 -38.69 22.40 -5.55
N LEU A 103 -37.76 22.28 -4.55
CA LEU A 103 -37.05 23.29 -3.71
C LEU A 103 -37.73 23.69 -2.37
N PRO A 104 -37.01 24.16 -1.29
CA PRO A 104 -35.54 24.32 -1.08
C PRO A 104 -34.97 23.79 0.30
N GLU A 105 -33.63 23.91 0.45
CA GLU A 105 -32.72 24.04 1.63
C GLU A 105 -33.03 23.60 3.10
N ASN A 106 -31.91 23.23 3.78
CA ASN A 106 -31.61 23.15 5.24
C ASN A 106 -31.80 21.83 6.02
N GLU A 107 -30.66 21.12 6.21
CA GLU A 107 -30.19 20.31 7.37
C GLU A 107 -31.09 19.26 8.08
N PRO A 108 -30.51 18.33 8.88
CA PRO A 108 -29.24 17.61 8.73
C PRO A 108 -29.45 16.07 8.74
N HIS A 109 -28.48 15.30 8.23
CA HIS A 109 -28.57 13.83 8.24
C HIS A 109 -28.35 13.23 9.66
N PRO A 110 -29.07 12.14 10.02
CA PRO A 110 -29.04 11.57 11.38
C PRO A 110 -27.72 10.81 11.69
N PRO A 111 -27.37 10.65 12.98
CA PRO A 111 -25.99 10.42 13.39
C PRO A 111 -25.55 8.94 13.44
N PHE A 112 -24.28 8.78 13.06
CA PHE A 112 -23.22 8.07 13.78
C PHE A 112 -23.60 6.81 14.60
N TRP A 113 -23.15 5.67 14.08
CA TRP A 113 -23.29 4.32 14.63
C TRP A 113 -22.56 4.16 15.97
N LYS A 114 -23.12 3.32 16.85
CA LYS A 114 -22.86 3.37 18.30
C LYS A 114 -21.49 2.82 18.73
N LEU A 115 -20.93 3.54 19.71
CA LEU A 115 -19.96 3.15 20.72
C LEU A 115 -19.80 1.64 21.00
N MET A 116 -18.54 1.21 21.11
CA MET A 116 -18.16 0.02 21.88
C MET A 116 -18.42 0.23 23.38
N PRO A 117 -18.77 -0.82 24.15
CA PRO A 117 -19.07 -0.70 25.56
C PRO A 117 -17.82 -0.43 26.41
N TYR A 118 -17.95 0.54 27.31
CA TYR A 118 -17.00 0.81 28.38
C TYR A 118 -17.18 -0.22 29.50
N TYR A 119 -16.09 -0.83 29.96
CA TYR A 119 -16.08 -1.68 31.16
C TYR A 119 -15.70 -0.85 32.38
N GLU A 120 -16.55 -0.85 33.40
CA GLU A 120 -16.24 -0.30 34.72
C GLU A 120 -16.36 -1.42 35.77
N PHE A 121 -15.45 -1.45 36.73
CA PHE A 121 -15.23 -2.61 37.60
C PHE A 121 -16.28 -2.78 38.71
N ASP A 122 -16.63 -4.04 38.99
CA ASP A 122 -17.45 -4.44 40.13
C ASP A 122 -16.90 -3.95 41.50
N LYS A 123 -17.83 -3.48 42.34
CA LYS A 123 -17.78 -3.71 43.80
C LYS A 123 -19.18 -4.14 44.29
N PRO A 124 -19.26 -4.91 45.39
CA PRO A 124 -20.03 -6.15 45.31
C PRO A 124 -21.32 -6.15 46.12
N ALA A 125 -22.16 -7.15 45.82
CA ALA A 125 -23.42 -7.41 46.51
C ALA A 125 -23.27 -7.55 48.04
N GLN A 126 -24.13 -6.87 48.78
CA GLN A 126 -24.60 -7.36 50.06
C GLN A 126 -25.63 -8.47 49.79
N ARG A 127 -25.43 -9.64 50.39
CA ARG A 127 -26.51 -10.60 50.62
C ARG A 127 -27.11 -10.29 51.99
N GLU A 128 -28.42 -10.18 52.05
CA GLU A 128 -29.17 -10.56 53.25
C GLU A 128 -30.07 -11.73 52.85
N ASP A 129 -29.93 -12.83 53.61
CA ASP A 129 -30.72 -14.04 53.45
C ASP A 129 -31.99 -13.98 54.31
N GLU A 130 -32.97 -14.79 53.90
CA GLU A 130 -34.15 -15.22 54.67
C GLU A 130 -35.21 -14.19 55.10
N ASN A 131 -36.46 -14.48 54.70
CA ASN A 131 -37.42 -14.86 55.75
C ASN A 131 -38.41 -15.95 55.33
N LEU A 132 -38.55 -16.93 56.21
CA LEU A 132 -39.51 -18.03 56.12
C LEU A 132 -40.90 -17.61 56.64
N SER A 133 -41.90 -18.37 56.19
CA SER A 133 -43.24 -18.56 56.77
C SER A 133 -43.55 -17.84 58.10
N SER A 134 -44.50 -16.90 58.06
CA SER A 134 -45.11 -16.31 59.25
C SER A 134 -46.05 -17.31 59.95
N LEU A 135 -45.60 -17.89 61.05
CA LEU A 135 -46.46 -18.56 62.04
C LEU A 135 -46.63 -17.68 63.29
N VAL A 136 -47.86 -17.20 63.45
CA VAL A 136 -48.51 -16.65 64.65
C VAL A 136 -47.68 -16.58 65.94
N LEU A 137 -47.35 -15.36 66.39
CA LEU A 137 -46.96 -15.09 67.77
C LEU A 137 -48.19 -14.95 68.69
N LYS A 138 -48.02 -15.36 69.96
CA LYS A 138 -48.87 -14.92 71.08
C LYS A 138 -48.04 -14.05 72.04
N PRO A 139 -48.58 -12.96 72.63
CA PRO A 139 -47.79 -12.08 73.49
C PRO A 139 -47.58 -12.68 74.90
N GLY A 140 -46.42 -12.38 75.50
CA GLY A 140 -46.22 -12.48 76.95
C GLY A 140 -45.27 -13.58 77.43
N GLN A 141 -43.96 -13.42 77.19
CA GLN A 141 -42.92 -14.11 77.97
C GLN A 141 -41.61 -13.30 78.01
N ILE A 142 -41.04 -13.15 79.19
CA ILE A 142 -39.69 -12.62 79.44
C ILE A 142 -39.01 -13.65 80.35
N PRO A 143 -37.78 -14.08 80.03
CA PRO A 143 -36.82 -14.33 81.11
C PRO A 143 -35.44 -13.72 80.86
N THR A 144 -35.04 -12.86 81.81
CA THR A 144 -33.69 -12.78 82.42
C THR A 144 -32.44 -12.98 81.57
N GLY A 145 -31.61 -11.93 81.49
CA GLY A 145 -30.25 -12.04 80.94
C GLY A 145 -29.24 -12.68 81.89
N GLN A 146 -28.11 -13.11 81.33
CA GLN A 146 -26.88 -13.43 82.07
C GLN A 146 -25.67 -12.74 81.43
N GLN A 147 -25.03 -11.90 82.24
CA GLN A 147 -23.62 -11.53 82.31
C GLN A 147 -22.72 -11.67 81.07
N ARG A 148 -22.11 -10.54 80.69
CA ARG A 148 -20.88 -10.47 79.89
C ARG A 148 -19.76 -11.27 80.56
N ALA A 149 -19.16 -12.22 79.83
CA ALA A 149 -17.78 -12.63 80.01
C ALA A 149 -16.98 -12.11 78.80
N GLY A 150 -15.75 -11.64 79.03
CA GLY A 150 -14.97 -10.96 77.99
C GLY A 150 -14.54 -11.90 76.86
N LEU A 151 -14.86 -11.54 75.63
CA LEU A 151 -14.25 -12.12 74.43
C LEU A 151 -13.08 -11.22 74.00
N ALA A 152 -11.94 -11.85 73.69
CA ALA A 152 -10.78 -11.16 73.17
C ALA A 152 -11.10 -10.49 71.84
N VAL A 153 -10.49 -9.33 71.59
CA VAL A 153 -10.58 -8.64 70.29
C VAL A 153 -9.97 -9.56 69.23
N PRO A 154 -10.68 -9.94 68.15
CA PRO A 154 -10.07 -10.70 67.07
C PRO A 154 -8.96 -9.87 66.42
N PRO A 155 -7.88 -10.50 65.91
CA PRO A 155 -6.84 -9.76 65.19
C PRO A 155 -7.48 -8.98 64.04
N ALA A 156 -7.11 -7.71 63.89
CA ALA A 156 -7.60 -6.87 62.82
C ALA A 156 -7.27 -7.52 61.47
N VAL A 157 -8.20 -7.43 60.51
CA VAL A 157 -7.92 -7.88 59.14
C VAL A 157 -6.90 -6.90 58.53
N PRO A 158 -5.82 -7.36 57.89
CA PRO A 158 -4.85 -6.47 57.28
C PRO A 158 -5.50 -5.58 56.20
N PRO A 159 -5.14 -4.29 56.12
CA PRO A 159 -5.74 -3.39 55.13
C PRO A 159 -5.38 -3.84 53.71
N ARG A 160 -6.32 -3.69 52.78
CA ARG A 160 -6.06 -3.99 51.36
C ARG A 160 -5.06 -2.99 50.80
N ALA A 161 -4.06 -3.51 50.10
CA ALA A 161 -3.08 -2.73 49.36
C ALA A 161 -3.36 -2.80 47.85
N LYS A 162 -3.30 -1.64 47.20
CA LYS A 162 -3.20 -1.50 45.75
C LYS A 162 -1.75 -1.19 45.40
N ILE A 163 -1.15 -2.04 44.59
CA ILE A 163 0.22 -1.87 44.08
C ILE A 163 0.14 -1.27 42.67
N VAL A 164 1.09 -0.40 42.34
CA VAL A 164 1.25 0.16 40.99
C VAL A 164 2.71 0.02 40.57
N ILE A 165 2.93 -0.78 39.53
CA ILE A 165 4.21 -0.99 38.86
C ILE A 165 3.91 -0.93 37.35
N PRO A 166 4.63 -0.15 36.53
CA PRO A 166 4.43 -0.15 35.08
C PRO A 166 4.98 -1.43 34.45
N ASN A 167 4.43 -1.82 33.30
CA ASN A 167 4.89 -2.97 32.55
C ASN A 167 6.36 -2.79 32.11
N ALA A 168 7.15 -3.85 32.15
CA ALA A 168 8.51 -3.87 31.61
C ALA A 168 8.54 -4.40 30.16
N ARG A 169 9.74 -4.52 29.59
CA ARG A 169 9.97 -5.21 28.31
C ARG A 169 11.19 -6.13 28.42
N ALA A 170 11.09 -7.31 27.82
CA ALA A 170 12.21 -8.23 27.69
C ALA A 170 13.39 -7.59 26.93
N GLY A 171 14.61 -7.77 27.44
CA GLY A 171 15.84 -7.23 26.86
C GLY A 171 16.13 -5.74 27.15
N GLU A 172 15.14 -4.95 27.59
CA GLU A 172 15.33 -3.53 27.90
C GLU A 172 15.64 -3.30 29.39
N ARG A 173 16.44 -2.27 29.70
CA ARG A 173 16.74 -1.90 31.09
C ARG A 173 15.49 -1.27 31.73
N PHE A 174 14.96 -1.93 32.75
CA PHE A 174 13.83 -1.46 33.54
C PHE A 174 14.32 -0.80 34.84
N SER A 175 13.63 0.26 35.26
CA SER A 175 13.84 0.94 36.54
C SER A 175 12.59 1.73 36.91
N SER A 176 11.84 1.29 37.93
CA SER A 176 10.61 1.97 38.35
C SER A 176 10.38 1.88 39.86
N PRO A 177 9.85 2.93 40.52
CA PRO A 177 9.40 2.82 41.90
C PRO A 177 8.23 1.85 42.03
N VAL A 178 8.18 1.13 43.15
CA VAL A 178 7.03 0.27 43.51
C VAL A 178 6.09 1.08 44.39
N ALA A 179 5.04 1.63 43.81
CA ALA A 179 4.06 2.43 44.55
C ALA A 179 3.02 1.53 45.23
N ILE A 180 2.66 1.86 46.46
CA ILE A 180 1.67 1.16 47.27
C ILE A 180 0.70 2.16 47.91
N VAL A 181 -0.60 1.87 47.83
CA VAL A 181 -1.67 2.67 48.43
C VAL A 181 -2.59 1.73 49.22
N LEU A 182 -2.88 2.07 50.48
CA LEU A 182 -3.84 1.33 51.30
C LEU A 182 -5.24 1.95 51.19
N ASP A 183 -6.29 1.11 51.25
CA ASP A 183 -7.70 1.53 51.12
C ASP A 183 -8.12 2.62 52.15
N GLU A 184 -7.44 2.71 53.30
CA GLU A 184 -7.69 3.74 54.34
C GLU A 184 -6.75 4.96 54.29
N GLY A 185 -5.93 5.11 53.24
CA GLY A 185 -4.96 6.21 53.13
C GLY A 185 -3.79 6.16 54.12
N GLN A 186 -3.68 5.09 54.92
CA GLN A 186 -2.53 4.83 55.78
C GLN A 186 -1.26 4.64 54.93
N GLN A 187 -0.12 5.14 55.43
CA GLN A 187 1.17 4.94 54.77
C GLN A 187 1.65 3.50 54.93
N ALA A 188 2.03 2.87 53.82
CA ALA A 188 2.71 1.59 53.78
C ALA A 188 4.14 1.75 53.25
N THR A 189 5.05 0.89 53.71
CA THR A 189 6.42 0.80 53.20
C THR A 189 6.64 -0.56 52.55
N VAL A 190 7.00 -0.56 51.27
CA VAL A 190 7.49 -1.76 50.57
C VAL A 190 8.84 -2.15 51.15
N ARG A 191 9.01 -3.43 51.47
CA ARG A 191 10.21 -4.00 52.11
C ARG A 191 10.94 -4.97 51.19
N ASP A 192 10.20 -5.68 50.34
CA ASP A 192 10.78 -6.53 49.30
C ASP A 192 9.81 -6.75 48.14
N VAL A 193 10.35 -7.20 47.00
CA VAL A 193 9.55 -7.73 45.89
C VAL A 193 10.13 -9.08 45.48
N VAL A 194 9.37 -10.14 45.73
CA VAL A 194 9.76 -11.52 45.48
C VAL A 194 9.15 -11.99 44.16
N PHE A 195 10.01 -12.46 43.26
CA PHE A 195 9.62 -13.07 41.99
C PHE A 195 9.54 -14.60 42.14
N PRO A 196 8.62 -15.28 41.43
CA PRO A 196 8.50 -16.74 41.48
C PRO A 196 9.69 -17.46 40.82
N ARG A 197 10.48 -16.75 40.03
CA ARG A 197 11.72 -17.19 39.35
C ARG A 197 12.60 -15.98 39.06
N ASN A 198 13.90 -16.19 38.87
CA ASN A 198 14.80 -15.10 38.49
C ASN A 198 14.58 -14.71 37.02
N ILE A 199 14.10 -13.48 36.81
CA ILE A 199 13.86 -12.90 35.47
C ILE A 199 14.83 -11.77 35.13
N GLY A 200 15.91 -11.57 35.90
CA GLY A 200 16.84 -10.44 35.69
C GLY A 200 16.38 -9.10 36.27
N LEU A 201 15.33 -9.08 37.09
CA LEU A 201 14.91 -7.93 37.90
C LEU A 201 15.15 -8.16 39.40
N THR A 202 15.51 -7.11 40.11
CA THR A 202 15.73 -7.09 41.57
C THR A 202 15.17 -5.81 42.20
N PHE A 203 14.72 -5.91 43.45
CA PHE A 203 14.25 -4.75 44.21
C PHE A 203 15.40 -4.12 45.01
N ASP A 204 15.74 -2.88 44.65
CA ASP A 204 16.63 -2.02 45.40
C ASP A 204 15.89 -1.45 46.63
N LYS A 205 16.29 -1.91 47.82
CA LYS A 205 15.68 -1.51 49.10
C LYS A 205 16.09 -0.11 49.56
N GLU A 206 17.23 0.41 49.09
CA GLU A 206 17.73 1.75 49.43
C GLU A 206 16.95 2.80 48.64
N HIS A 207 16.81 2.60 47.33
CA HIS A 207 16.12 3.52 46.42
C HIS A 207 14.62 3.23 46.26
N LYS A 208 14.13 2.08 46.77
CA LYS A 208 12.76 1.56 46.60
C LYS A 208 12.34 1.36 45.14
N LEU A 209 13.29 0.97 44.31
CA LEU A 209 13.13 0.78 42.87
C LEU A 209 13.17 -0.70 42.51
N LEU A 210 12.26 -1.15 41.65
CA LEU A 210 12.42 -2.39 40.91
C LEU A 210 13.30 -2.12 39.68
N THR A 211 14.47 -2.74 39.60
CA THR A 211 15.48 -2.46 38.56
C THR A 211 16.07 -3.73 37.95
N GLY A 212 16.60 -3.63 36.72
CA GLY A 212 17.33 -4.72 36.06
C GLY A 212 17.06 -4.75 34.56
N THR A 213 17.21 -5.92 33.94
CA THR A 213 16.85 -6.17 32.53
C THR A 213 16.08 -7.48 32.46
N PRO A 214 14.77 -7.49 32.12
CA PRO A 214 14.00 -8.71 32.06
C PRO A 214 14.54 -9.68 31.00
N THR A 215 14.79 -10.94 31.37
CA THR A 215 15.33 -11.98 30.48
C THR A 215 14.27 -12.75 29.70
N GLU A 216 13.00 -12.58 30.05
CA GLU A 216 11.85 -13.28 29.48
C GLU A 216 10.62 -12.35 29.49
N SER A 217 9.63 -12.66 28.66
CA SER A 217 8.35 -11.95 28.57
C SER A 217 7.18 -12.79 29.05
N GLY A 218 6.12 -12.13 29.50
CA GLY A 218 4.85 -12.74 29.89
C GLY A 218 4.27 -12.13 31.16
N ASP A 219 3.22 -12.76 31.64
CA ASP A 219 2.52 -12.37 32.86
C ASP A 219 3.12 -13.08 34.07
N ILE A 220 3.55 -12.29 35.07
CA ILE A 220 4.32 -12.78 36.20
C ILE A 220 3.63 -12.35 37.49
N GLU A 221 3.05 -13.30 38.23
CA GLU A 221 2.56 -13.04 39.58
C GLU A 221 3.76 -12.90 40.52
N LEU A 222 4.03 -11.68 40.98
CA LEU A 222 5.04 -11.37 41.99
C LEU A 222 4.40 -11.09 43.35
N SER A 223 5.17 -11.24 44.42
CA SER A 223 4.75 -10.95 45.79
C SER A 223 5.45 -9.70 46.31
N VAL A 224 4.70 -8.63 46.57
CA VAL A 224 5.22 -7.44 47.24
C VAL A 224 5.05 -7.61 48.75
N LEU A 225 6.17 -7.59 49.47
CA LEU A 225 6.20 -7.62 50.92
C LEU A 225 6.22 -6.18 51.44
N TRP A 226 5.29 -5.84 52.34
CA TRP A 226 5.13 -4.48 52.86
C TRP A 226 4.71 -4.48 54.34
N SER A 227 4.77 -3.31 54.97
CA SER A 227 4.25 -3.10 56.32
C SER A 227 3.66 -1.71 56.51
N CYS A 228 2.78 -1.56 57.49
CA CYS A 228 2.13 -0.31 57.87
C CYS A 228 2.01 -0.21 59.40
N ALA A 229 1.56 0.94 59.91
CA ALA A 229 1.49 1.18 61.37
C ALA A 229 0.58 0.20 62.15
N SER A 230 -0.32 -0.53 61.48
CA SER A 230 -1.19 -1.54 62.11
C SER A 230 -0.70 -2.98 61.95
N HIS A 231 0.18 -3.25 60.98
CA HIS A 231 0.61 -4.60 60.61
C HIS A 231 2.07 -4.61 60.14
N ASP A 232 2.91 -5.32 60.89
CA ASP A 232 4.34 -5.42 60.62
C ASP A 232 4.69 -6.39 59.49
N GLU A 233 3.82 -7.33 59.10
CA GLU A 233 4.09 -8.27 57.99
C GLU A 233 2.85 -8.46 57.12
N CYS A 234 2.88 -7.88 55.92
CA CYS A 234 1.86 -8.04 54.91
C CYS A 234 2.48 -8.47 53.57
N GLU A 235 1.76 -9.32 52.84
CA GLU A 235 2.06 -9.70 51.46
C GLU A 235 0.89 -9.28 50.58
N THR A 236 1.17 -8.85 49.36
CA THR A 236 0.14 -8.71 48.33
C THR A 236 0.70 -9.14 46.99
N LYS A 237 -0.01 -10.09 46.36
CA LYS A 237 0.30 -10.57 45.02
C LYS A 237 -0.12 -9.55 43.98
N GLN A 238 0.75 -9.28 43.02
CA GLN A 238 0.51 -8.36 41.91
C GLN A 238 0.89 -9.04 40.60
N LEU A 239 0.03 -8.94 39.60
CA LEU A 239 0.37 -9.34 38.23
C LEU A 239 1.27 -8.27 37.62
N PHE A 240 2.48 -8.67 37.21
CA PHE A 240 3.46 -7.82 36.55
C PHE A 240 3.68 -8.33 35.13
N ILE A 241 3.44 -7.44 34.16
CA ILE A 241 3.50 -7.79 32.74
C ILE A 241 4.86 -7.37 32.19
N VAL A 242 5.58 -8.32 31.61
CA VAL A 242 6.80 -8.05 30.83
C VAL A 242 6.46 -8.25 29.35
N ASN A 243 6.40 -7.15 28.59
CA ASN A 243 6.14 -7.23 27.16
C ASN A 243 7.31 -7.94 26.43
N PRO A 244 7.05 -8.72 25.37
CA PRO A 244 8.11 -9.23 24.50
C PRO A 244 8.88 -8.08 23.82
N ASP A 245 10.11 -8.36 23.39
CA ASP A 245 10.76 -7.53 22.37
C ASP A 245 9.94 -7.67 21.07
N PRO A 246 9.39 -6.57 20.50
CA PRO A 246 8.67 -6.63 19.23
C PRO A 246 9.45 -7.32 18.12
N ARG A 247 10.79 -7.26 18.12
CA ARG A 247 11.65 -7.94 17.15
C ARG A 247 11.60 -9.46 17.27
N SER A 248 11.45 -9.99 18.49
CA SER A 248 11.37 -11.44 18.73
C SER A 248 10.04 -12.08 18.30
N LEU A 249 9.02 -11.28 17.98
CA LEU A 249 7.73 -11.75 17.48
C LEU A 249 7.77 -12.04 15.96
N TRP A 250 8.68 -11.39 15.24
CA TRP A 250 8.85 -11.58 13.80
C TRP A 250 9.58 -12.89 13.53
N LYS A 251 9.11 -13.62 12.52
CA LYS A 251 9.67 -14.89 12.06
C LYS A 251 10.06 -14.72 10.61
N VAL A 252 11.17 -15.34 10.21
CA VAL A 252 11.53 -15.46 8.80
C VAL A 252 11.05 -16.84 8.34
N VAL A 253 9.92 -16.87 7.65
CA VAL A 253 9.32 -18.08 7.06
C VAL A 253 9.60 -18.05 5.57
N GLU A 254 10.15 -19.13 5.03
CA GLU A 254 10.33 -19.27 3.59
C GLU A 254 8.98 -19.54 2.89
N PRO A 255 8.71 -18.91 1.74
CA PRO A 255 7.50 -19.19 0.98
C PRO A 255 7.46 -20.62 0.43
N PRO A 256 6.27 -21.15 0.09
CA PRO A 256 6.15 -22.48 -0.52
C PRO A 256 6.93 -22.55 -1.84
N ALA A 257 7.75 -23.58 -2.01
CA ALA A 257 8.60 -23.75 -3.18
C ALA A 257 7.82 -24.08 -4.48
N ASP A 258 6.54 -24.43 -4.35
CA ASP A 258 5.58 -24.74 -5.40
C ASP A 258 4.59 -23.60 -5.67
N ALA A 259 4.74 -22.44 -5.00
CA ALA A 259 3.89 -21.29 -5.21
C ALA A 259 4.10 -20.62 -6.59
N SER A 260 3.01 -20.15 -7.19
CA SER A 260 3.03 -19.36 -8.42
C SER A 260 3.80 -18.05 -8.27
N TYR A 261 4.39 -17.59 -9.37
CA TYR A 261 5.14 -16.33 -9.47
C TYR A 261 6.26 -16.20 -8.41
N PRO A 262 7.22 -17.16 -8.34
CA PRO A 262 8.31 -17.08 -7.38
C PRO A 262 9.18 -15.82 -7.62
N LYS A 263 9.48 -15.08 -6.56
CA LYS A 263 10.22 -13.80 -6.60
C LYS A 263 11.31 -13.78 -5.53
N SER A 264 12.48 -13.22 -5.84
CA SER A 264 13.59 -13.14 -4.88
C SER A 264 13.26 -12.23 -3.69
N HIS A 265 13.70 -12.59 -2.48
CA HIS A 265 13.50 -11.75 -1.27
C HIS A 265 14.24 -10.41 -1.34
N LEU A 266 15.31 -10.34 -2.13
CA LEU A 266 16.05 -9.13 -2.46
C LEU A 266 16.31 -9.14 -3.97
N ASP A 267 16.13 -7.98 -4.60
CA ASP A 267 16.60 -7.70 -5.95
C ASP A 267 17.21 -6.30 -5.97
N ALA A 268 18.23 -6.11 -6.80
CA ALA A 268 18.96 -4.85 -6.90
C ALA A 268 19.68 -4.73 -8.25
N ALA A 269 19.61 -3.55 -8.86
CA ALA A 269 20.29 -3.26 -10.12
C ALA A 269 20.92 -1.86 -10.12
N GLY A 270 21.95 -1.68 -10.94
CA GLY A 270 22.65 -0.40 -11.07
C GLY A 270 23.16 -0.15 -12.47
N LEU A 271 23.24 1.13 -12.84
CA LEU A 271 23.69 1.63 -14.12
C LEU A 271 24.64 2.80 -13.89
N VAL A 272 25.84 2.73 -14.48
CA VAL A 272 26.80 3.84 -14.51
C VAL A 272 27.14 4.12 -15.98
N ARG A 273 26.85 5.33 -16.46
CA ARG A 273 27.03 5.77 -17.85
C ARG A 273 27.48 7.23 -17.88
N GLY A 274 28.79 7.44 -17.95
CA GLY A 274 29.37 8.78 -17.79
C GLY A 274 29.04 9.37 -16.43
N ASP A 275 28.47 10.57 -16.43
CA ASP A 275 28.03 11.26 -15.21
C ASP A 275 26.65 10.83 -14.70
N ILE A 276 25.96 9.90 -15.39
CA ILE A 276 24.69 9.33 -14.93
C ILE A 276 24.95 8.09 -14.09
N ARG A 277 24.46 8.11 -12.85
CA ARG A 277 24.39 6.93 -11.96
C ARG A 277 22.95 6.68 -11.60
N ILE A 278 22.52 5.43 -11.70
CA ILE A 278 21.21 4.96 -11.26
C ILE A 278 21.40 3.69 -10.46
N ALA A 279 20.71 3.55 -9.34
CA ALA A 279 20.65 2.32 -8.57
C ALA A 279 19.24 2.15 -8.01
N ALA A 280 18.76 0.92 -8.03
CA ALA A 280 17.49 0.53 -7.44
C ALA A 280 17.65 -0.77 -6.67
N ALA A 281 16.85 -0.92 -5.61
CA ALA A 281 16.76 -2.15 -4.84
C ALA A 281 15.34 -2.32 -4.30
N SER A 282 14.95 -3.58 -4.11
CA SER A 282 13.63 -3.99 -3.63
C SER A 282 13.74 -5.18 -2.69
N ARG A 283 13.27 -5.02 -1.46
CA ARG A 283 13.45 -5.96 -0.34
C ARG A 283 12.10 -6.41 0.23
N ARG A 284 12.00 -7.71 0.51
CA ARG A 284 10.89 -8.34 1.23
C ARG A 284 10.69 -7.74 2.62
N GLY A 285 9.44 -7.43 2.94
CA GLY A 285 8.97 -6.90 4.20
C GLY A 285 8.86 -7.95 5.29
N ARG A 286 8.81 -7.48 6.54
CA ARG A 286 8.67 -8.32 7.74
C ARG A 286 7.28 -8.94 7.85
N SER A 287 6.24 -8.26 7.36
CA SER A 287 4.90 -8.82 7.21
C SER A 287 4.93 -10.09 6.34
N HIS A 288 5.59 -10.00 5.18
CA HIS A 288 5.76 -11.08 4.23
C HIS A 288 6.72 -12.18 4.73
N GLU A 289 7.81 -11.83 5.42
CA GLU A 289 8.68 -12.77 6.15
C GLU A 289 7.87 -13.62 7.15
N HIS A 290 7.00 -13.00 7.96
CA HIS A 290 6.20 -13.71 8.98
C HIS A 290 5.07 -14.55 8.36
N ALA A 291 4.44 -14.05 7.30
CA ALA A 291 3.37 -14.76 6.59
C ALA A 291 3.87 -15.93 5.74
N GLY A 292 5.15 -15.96 5.36
CA GLY A 292 5.65 -16.89 4.35
C GLY A 292 5.17 -16.53 2.93
N SER A 293 4.85 -15.27 2.66
CA SER A 293 4.62 -14.76 1.30
C SER A 293 5.91 -14.16 0.74
N PHE A 294 6.05 -14.08 -0.58
CA PHE A 294 7.21 -13.43 -1.20
C PHE A 294 7.12 -11.90 -1.07
N ARG A 295 8.14 -11.21 -1.58
CA ARG A 295 8.05 -9.80 -1.92
C ARG A 295 7.03 -9.61 -3.06
N ASP A 296 6.20 -8.59 -2.95
CA ASP A 296 5.20 -8.18 -3.92
C ASP A 296 5.59 -6.88 -4.65
N ASP A 297 6.52 -6.09 -4.10
CA ASP A 297 7.17 -4.95 -4.80
C ASP A 297 7.97 -5.33 -6.07
N ASP A 298 8.11 -4.37 -7.00
CA ASP A 298 9.00 -4.42 -8.17
C ASP A 298 9.55 -3.05 -8.62
N PHE A 299 10.57 -3.04 -9.49
CA PHE A 299 11.15 -1.82 -10.08
C PHE A 299 11.66 -2.02 -11.51
N TYR A 300 11.87 -0.91 -12.22
CA TYR A 300 12.54 -0.88 -13.52
C TYR A 300 13.50 0.30 -13.58
N ILE A 301 14.73 0.09 -14.05
CA ILE A 301 15.69 1.16 -14.34
C ILE A 301 16.35 0.94 -15.71
N ASN A 302 16.45 1.99 -16.52
CA ASN A 302 17.15 1.95 -17.80
C ASN A 302 17.70 3.32 -18.22
N HIS A 303 18.73 3.34 -19.07
CA HIS A 303 19.36 4.57 -19.55
C HIS A 303 19.89 4.40 -20.99
N CYS A 304 19.45 5.27 -21.90
CA CYS A 304 19.92 5.32 -23.28
C CYS A 304 21.02 6.38 -23.40
N GLN A 305 22.25 5.94 -23.69
CA GLN A 305 23.41 6.83 -23.77
C GLN A 305 23.38 7.71 -25.03
N GLU A 306 22.73 7.25 -26.10
CA GLU A 306 22.62 7.92 -27.40
C GLU A 306 21.71 9.16 -27.31
N THR A 307 20.58 9.06 -26.60
CA THR A 307 19.63 10.17 -26.41
C THR A 307 19.84 10.90 -25.08
N GLY A 308 20.38 10.22 -24.06
CA GLY A 308 20.59 10.70 -22.69
C GLY A 308 19.40 10.50 -21.76
N TRP A 309 18.34 9.83 -22.22
CA TRP A 309 17.13 9.59 -21.43
C TRP A 309 17.32 8.46 -20.42
N SER A 310 16.90 8.73 -19.19
CA SER A 310 16.82 7.76 -18.09
C SER A 310 15.35 7.46 -17.79
N VAL A 311 15.04 6.20 -17.47
CA VAL A 311 13.70 5.74 -17.12
C VAL A 311 13.79 4.99 -15.79
N MET A 312 12.99 5.38 -14.81
CA MET A 312 12.94 4.72 -13.49
C MET A 312 11.49 4.56 -13.05
N LEU A 313 11.10 3.34 -12.68
CA LEU A 313 9.77 3.01 -12.16
C LEU A 313 9.91 2.19 -10.88
N VAL A 314 8.95 2.34 -9.97
CA VAL A 314 8.72 1.45 -8.82
C VAL A 314 7.22 1.17 -8.71
N ALA A 315 6.87 -0.01 -8.21
CA ALA A 315 5.49 -0.42 -7.97
C ALA A 315 5.41 -1.29 -6.71
N ASP A 316 4.48 -0.94 -5.82
CA ASP A 316 4.02 -1.80 -4.73
C ASP A 316 2.91 -2.72 -5.24
N GLY A 317 2.99 -3.98 -4.83
CA GLY A 317 1.97 -4.98 -5.08
C GLY A 317 1.01 -5.09 -3.89
N ALA A 318 -0.22 -4.63 -4.05
CA ALA A 318 -1.22 -4.55 -3.00
C ALA A 318 -1.35 -5.85 -2.18
N GLY A 319 -0.98 -5.84 -0.89
CA GLY A 319 -1.03 -7.02 -0.01
C GLY A 319 -2.42 -7.65 0.22
N SER A 320 -3.49 -7.05 -0.33
CA SER A 320 -4.84 -7.64 -0.39
C SER A 320 -5.11 -8.49 -1.64
N ALA A 321 -4.17 -8.54 -2.59
CA ALA A 321 -4.32 -9.15 -3.91
C ALA A 321 -3.28 -10.27 -4.10
N VAL A 322 -3.74 -11.52 -4.22
CA VAL A 322 -2.86 -12.71 -4.08
C VAL A 322 -1.77 -12.90 -5.15
N ASN A 323 -1.90 -12.24 -6.30
CA ASN A 323 -0.94 -12.24 -7.42
C ASN A 323 -0.33 -10.84 -7.65
N SER A 324 -0.43 -9.94 -6.66
CA SER A 324 0.06 -8.56 -6.70
C SER A 324 1.50 -8.43 -7.20
N ARG A 325 2.38 -9.36 -6.79
CA ARG A 325 3.78 -9.43 -7.21
C ARG A 325 4.02 -9.59 -8.69
N GLU A 326 3.08 -10.22 -9.39
CA GLU A 326 3.12 -10.37 -10.83
C GLU A 326 2.50 -9.15 -11.49
N GLY A 327 1.47 -8.55 -10.87
CA GLY A 327 0.93 -7.25 -11.25
C GLY A 327 2.01 -6.16 -11.28
N SER A 328 2.74 -5.98 -10.19
CA SER A 328 3.83 -5.00 -10.06
C SER A 328 4.95 -5.25 -11.07
N ARG A 329 5.38 -6.52 -11.21
CA ARG A 329 6.39 -6.93 -12.20
C ARG A 329 5.95 -6.60 -13.63
N ILE A 330 4.73 -6.98 -14.01
CA ILE A 330 4.18 -6.68 -15.34
C ILE A 330 4.04 -5.16 -15.54
N ALA A 331 3.62 -4.41 -14.52
CA ALA A 331 3.45 -2.96 -14.59
C ALA A 331 4.78 -2.25 -14.87
N VAL A 332 5.82 -2.49 -14.06
CA VAL A 332 7.12 -1.80 -14.23
C VAL A 332 7.83 -2.23 -15.51
N GLN A 333 7.77 -3.50 -15.89
CA GLN A 333 8.40 -3.98 -17.12
C GLN A 333 7.68 -3.43 -18.36
N THR A 334 6.35 -3.59 -18.46
CA THR A 334 5.56 -3.14 -19.63
C THR A 334 5.65 -1.63 -19.83
N ALA A 335 5.47 -0.85 -18.74
CA ALA A 335 5.53 0.61 -18.83
C ALA A 335 6.96 1.11 -19.04
N GLY A 336 7.95 0.50 -18.36
CA GLY A 336 9.36 0.82 -18.47
C GLY A 336 9.91 0.62 -19.87
N ASP A 337 9.71 -0.57 -20.44
CA ASP A 337 10.15 -0.89 -21.80
C ASP A 337 9.45 -0.03 -22.85
N TYR A 338 8.14 0.24 -22.71
CA TYR A 338 7.47 1.16 -23.61
C TYR A 338 8.12 2.55 -23.57
N LEU A 339 8.27 3.15 -22.39
CA LEU A 339 8.83 4.49 -22.22
C LEU A 339 10.28 4.54 -22.74
N PHE A 340 11.10 3.55 -22.39
CA PHE A 340 12.47 3.44 -22.85
C PHE A 340 12.56 3.36 -24.38
N ASN A 341 11.76 2.49 -25.02
CA ASN A 341 11.75 2.32 -26.47
C ASN A 341 11.23 3.56 -27.23
N GLN A 342 10.36 4.38 -26.63
CA GLN A 342 9.98 5.67 -27.23
C GLN A 342 11.10 6.71 -27.11
N LEU A 343 11.82 6.74 -25.98
CA LEU A 343 12.81 7.78 -25.65
C LEU A 343 14.25 7.46 -26.10
N SER A 344 14.56 6.21 -26.44
CA SER A 344 15.81 5.81 -27.10
C SER A 344 15.81 6.10 -28.61
N GLY A 345 14.62 6.28 -29.21
CA GLY A 345 14.46 6.56 -30.64
C GLY A 345 14.42 8.05 -31.01
N LEU A 346 14.07 8.32 -32.27
CA LEU A 346 13.95 9.68 -32.84
C LEU A 346 13.03 10.62 -32.03
N LYS A 347 12.00 10.09 -31.36
CA LYS A 347 11.12 10.89 -30.50
C LYS A 347 11.88 11.47 -29.31
N GLY A 348 12.73 10.69 -28.66
CA GLY A 348 13.59 11.16 -27.57
C GLY A 348 14.58 12.25 -28.00
N VAL A 349 15.09 12.16 -29.24
CA VAL A 349 15.96 13.20 -29.85
C VAL A 349 15.18 14.50 -30.09
N HIS A 350 13.97 14.44 -30.66
CA HIS A 350 13.14 15.65 -30.86
C HIS A 350 12.69 16.25 -29.53
N LEU A 351 12.27 15.43 -28.56
CA LEU A 351 11.90 15.91 -27.22
C LEU A 351 13.08 16.58 -26.52
N LYS A 352 14.30 16.04 -26.65
CA LYS A 352 15.52 16.68 -26.14
C LYS A 352 15.72 18.08 -26.74
N GLN A 353 15.45 18.29 -28.03
CA GLN A 353 15.53 19.62 -28.65
C GLN A 353 14.51 20.60 -28.03
N HIS A 354 13.25 20.18 -27.87
CA HIS A 354 12.22 20.99 -27.20
C HIS A 354 12.56 21.27 -25.71
N ILE A 355 13.21 20.33 -25.01
CA ILE A 355 13.67 20.50 -23.62
C ILE A 355 14.93 21.37 -23.50
N THR A 356 15.77 21.43 -24.53
CA THR A 356 16.88 22.39 -24.60
C THR A 356 16.36 23.82 -24.78
N ALA A 357 15.35 24.02 -25.64
CA ALA A 357 14.72 25.33 -25.84
C ALA A 357 13.87 25.77 -24.64
N TRP A 358 12.99 24.90 -24.15
CA TRP A 358 12.15 25.05 -22.95
C TRP A 358 11.33 26.34 -22.83
N GLU A 359 10.92 26.93 -23.95
CA GLU A 359 10.14 28.17 -23.99
C GLU A 359 8.82 28.02 -24.76
N GLY A 360 7.79 28.75 -24.34
CA GLY A 360 6.53 28.91 -25.07
C GLY A 360 5.89 27.59 -25.53
N SER A 361 5.82 27.39 -26.85
CA SER A 361 5.22 26.21 -27.47
C SER A 361 5.98 24.91 -27.21
N ASP A 362 7.30 24.96 -27.00
CA ASP A 362 8.14 23.77 -26.80
C ASP A 362 7.85 23.10 -25.45
N GLN A 363 7.59 23.91 -24.42
CA GLN A 363 7.15 23.43 -23.11
C GLN A 363 5.80 22.70 -23.23
N GLN A 364 4.81 23.31 -23.90
CA GLN A 364 3.49 22.70 -24.07
C GLN A 364 3.53 21.43 -24.94
N ALA A 365 4.34 21.43 -26.01
CA ALA A 365 4.55 20.25 -26.85
C ALA A 365 5.17 19.10 -26.04
N THR A 366 6.17 19.39 -25.21
CA THR A 366 6.79 18.40 -24.32
C THR A 366 5.78 17.87 -23.29
N ILE A 367 5.00 18.73 -22.64
CA ILE A 367 3.95 18.31 -21.69
C ILE A 367 2.94 17.38 -22.39
N ASN A 368 2.43 17.76 -23.57
CA ASN A 368 1.48 16.94 -24.32
C ASN A 368 2.06 15.57 -24.71
N ALA A 369 3.35 15.51 -25.07
CA ALA A 369 4.04 14.25 -25.37
C ALA A 369 4.22 13.36 -24.13
N MET A 370 4.57 13.94 -22.97
CA MET A 370 4.67 13.20 -21.70
C MET A 370 3.30 12.67 -21.26
N LEU A 371 2.25 13.50 -21.35
CA LEU A 371 0.86 13.09 -21.08
C LEU A 371 0.45 11.89 -21.95
N HIS A 372 0.72 11.95 -23.26
CA HIS A 372 0.45 10.85 -24.18
C HIS A 372 1.23 9.58 -23.82
N HIS A 373 2.54 9.70 -23.59
CA HIS A 373 3.41 8.54 -23.36
C HIS A 373 3.16 7.86 -22.02
N PHE A 374 2.94 8.59 -20.92
CA PHE A 374 2.53 7.97 -19.65
C PHE A 374 1.14 7.34 -19.72
N LYS A 375 0.17 7.98 -20.42
CA LYS A 375 -1.14 7.35 -20.62
C LYS A 375 -1.04 6.05 -21.42
N GLN A 376 -0.23 6.02 -22.47
CA GLN A 376 -0.01 4.81 -23.26
C GLN A 376 0.73 3.73 -22.46
N ALA A 377 1.75 4.09 -21.69
CA ALA A 377 2.50 3.17 -20.82
C ALA A 377 1.58 2.50 -19.78
N ALA A 378 0.78 3.30 -19.08
CA ALA A 378 -0.20 2.82 -18.11
C ALA A 378 -1.28 1.94 -18.76
N THR A 379 -1.76 2.32 -19.95
CA THR A 379 -2.74 1.51 -20.71
C THR A 379 -2.17 0.15 -21.11
N LEU A 380 -0.91 0.11 -21.57
CA LEU A 380 -0.24 -1.13 -21.92
C LEU A 380 -0.03 -2.02 -20.70
N ALA A 381 0.40 -1.46 -19.56
CA ALA A 381 0.54 -2.19 -18.30
C ALA A 381 -0.79 -2.81 -17.84
N VAL A 382 -1.89 -2.03 -17.84
CA VAL A 382 -3.24 -2.54 -17.53
C VAL A 382 -3.65 -3.69 -18.47
N ASN A 383 -3.41 -3.55 -19.77
CA ASN A 383 -3.75 -4.59 -20.75
C ASN A 383 -2.89 -5.87 -20.56
N SER A 384 -1.60 -5.73 -20.26
CA SER A 384 -0.73 -6.88 -19.98
C SER A 384 -1.14 -7.62 -18.70
N ILE A 385 -1.53 -6.89 -17.64
CA ILE A 385 -2.07 -7.48 -16.41
C ILE A 385 -3.39 -8.20 -16.69
N GLN A 386 -4.28 -7.62 -17.50
CA GLN A 386 -5.53 -8.28 -17.91
C GLN A 386 -5.26 -9.57 -18.72
N ASN A 387 -4.27 -9.56 -19.63
CA ASN A 387 -3.90 -10.72 -20.40
C ASN A 387 -3.34 -11.85 -19.52
N GLU A 388 -2.43 -11.54 -18.59
CA GLU A 388 -1.91 -12.55 -17.64
C GLU A 388 -3.04 -13.13 -16.77
N ALA A 389 -3.92 -12.28 -16.24
CA ALA A 389 -5.06 -12.72 -15.45
C ALA A 389 -5.99 -13.67 -16.24
N ILE A 390 -6.21 -13.40 -17.54
CA ILE A 390 -6.95 -14.30 -18.43
C ILE A 390 -6.19 -15.62 -18.64
N CYS A 391 -4.89 -15.58 -18.91
CA CYS A 391 -4.06 -16.77 -19.13
C CYS A 391 -3.93 -17.67 -17.89
N ALA A 392 -3.93 -17.08 -16.70
CA ALA A 392 -3.88 -17.79 -15.41
C ALA A 392 -5.27 -18.18 -14.86
N GLU A 393 -6.35 -17.86 -15.59
CA GLU A 393 -7.75 -18.02 -15.15
C GLU A 393 -8.06 -17.37 -13.78
N GLN A 394 -7.42 -16.23 -13.50
CA GLN A 394 -7.53 -15.49 -12.23
C GLN A 394 -8.31 -14.16 -12.40
N PRO A 395 -8.94 -13.63 -11.34
CA PRO A 395 -9.53 -12.30 -11.38
C PRO A 395 -8.45 -11.23 -11.57
N VAL A 396 -8.65 -10.26 -12.49
CA VAL A 396 -7.72 -9.14 -12.72
C VAL A 396 -7.34 -8.40 -11.43
N LYS A 397 -8.30 -8.23 -10.51
CA LYS A 397 -8.09 -7.60 -9.20
C LYS A 397 -7.10 -8.36 -8.29
N SER A 398 -6.79 -9.62 -8.57
CA SER A 398 -5.73 -10.35 -7.86
C SER A 398 -4.31 -9.85 -8.18
N TYR A 399 -4.14 -9.03 -9.22
CA TYR A 399 -2.88 -8.43 -9.66
C TYR A 399 -2.82 -6.91 -9.37
N SER A 400 -3.58 -6.42 -8.37
CA SER A 400 -3.59 -4.99 -8.03
C SER A 400 -2.21 -4.50 -7.59
N THR A 401 -1.79 -3.36 -8.15
CA THR A 401 -0.48 -2.75 -7.92
C THR A 401 -0.54 -1.23 -8.09
N THR A 402 0.32 -0.49 -7.40
CA THR A 402 0.57 0.94 -7.65
C THR A 402 1.49 1.12 -8.86
N LEU A 403 1.73 2.37 -9.30
CA LEU A 403 2.74 2.64 -10.32
C LEU A 403 3.28 4.07 -10.19
N LEU A 404 4.54 4.18 -9.77
CA LEU A 404 5.31 5.43 -9.79
C LEU A 404 6.36 5.35 -10.89
N ALA A 405 6.37 6.34 -11.78
CA ALA A 405 7.24 6.35 -12.95
C ALA A 405 7.88 7.72 -13.16
N THR A 406 9.14 7.73 -13.60
CA THR A 406 9.81 8.94 -14.08
C THR A 406 10.56 8.69 -15.38
N VAL A 407 10.62 9.72 -16.21
CA VAL A 407 11.56 9.84 -17.33
C VAL A 407 12.34 11.13 -17.14
N ALA A 408 13.67 11.03 -17.21
CA ALA A 408 14.57 12.12 -16.87
C ALA A 408 15.67 12.32 -17.92
N LEU A 409 16.07 13.57 -18.10
CA LEU A 409 17.11 13.98 -19.04
C LEU A 409 17.98 15.03 -18.33
N ARG A 410 19.24 14.68 -18.06
CA ARG A 410 20.23 15.61 -17.49
C ARG A 410 20.98 16.30 -18.63
N THR A 411 21.13 17.61 -18.54
CA THR A 411 21.89 18.45 -19.48
C THR A 411 22.69 19.46 -18.67
N ASP A 412 24.02 19.29 -18.62
CA ASP A 412 24.91 20.06 -17.76
C ASP A 412 24.41 20.08 -16.30
N ASN A 413 24.17 21.26 -15.72
CA ASN A 413 23.64 21.43 -14.36
C ASN A 413 22.11 21.35 -14.26
N GLU A 414 21.41 21.19 -15.38
CA GLU A 414 19.94 21.07 -15.42
C GLU A 414 19.48 19.61 -15.42
N LEU A 415 18.39 19.35 -14.71
CA LEU A 415 17.62 18.12 -14.83
C LEU A 415 16.21 18.46 -15.32
N PHE A 416 15.84 17.93 -16.48
CA PHE A 416 14.44 17.73 -16.84
C PHE A 416 13.96 16.42 -16.23
N ALA A 417 12.77 16.43 -15.65
CA ALA A 417 12.04 15.21 -15.31
C ALA A 417 10.55 15.37 -15.59
N ALA A 418 9.95 14.30 -16.09
CA ALA A 418 8.52 14.08 -16.08
C ALA A 418 8.20 12.85 -15.24
N ALA A 419 7.15 12.92 -14.43
CA ALA A 419 6.75 11.88 -13.49
C ALA A 419 5.27 11.54 -13.68
N PHE A 420 4.92 10.26 -13.51
CA PHE A 420 3.56 9.77 -13.36
C PHE A 420 3.42 9.15 -11.97
N TRP A 421 2.34 9.51 -11.28
CA TRP A 421 2.08 9.11 -9.90
C TRP A 421 0.71 8.44 -9.78
N LEU A 422 0.71 7.18 -9.36
CA LEU A 422 -0.46 6.43 -8.97
C LEU A 422 -0.13 5.59 -7.73
N GLY A 423 -0.68 5.96 -6.58
CA GLY A 423 -0.41 5.34 -5.28
C GLY A 423 0.14 6.30 -4.23
N ASP A 424 0.63 5.73 -3.15
CA ASP A 424 0.98 6.35 -1.85
C ASP A 424 2.48 6.39 -1.54
N GLY A 425 3.33 5.68 -2.32
CA GLY A 425 4.78 5.92 -2.34
C GLY A 425 5.16 7.34 -2.77
N ALA A 426 6.45 7.64 -2.91
CA ALA A 426 6.95 9.00 -3.13
C ALA A 426 7.91 9.18 -4.32
N ILE A 427 7.79 10.32 -5.03
CA ILE A 427 8.74 10.80 -6.03
C ILE A 427 9.25 12.20 -5.67
N GLY A 428 10.57 12.36 -5.54
CA GLY A 428 11.20 13.64 -5.16
C GLY A 428 12.48 13.96 -5.93
N ALA A 429 12.62 15.21 -6.36
CA ALA A 429 13.86 15.78 -6.88
C ALA A 429 14.51 16.67 -5.81
N TYR A 430 15.72 16.32 -5.36
CA TYR A 430 16.43 16.99 -4.27
C TYR A 430 17.59 17.85 -4.77
N SER A 431 17.72 19.05 -4.20
CA SER A 431 18.79 20.01 -4.47
C SER A 431 19.83 20.04 -3.34
N PRO A 432 21.14 20.21 -3.65
CA PRO A 432 22.19 20.46 -2.64
C PRO A 432 21.92 21.65 -1.71
N SER A 433 20.99 22.53 -2.06
CA SER A 433 20.50 23.63 -1.21
C SER A 433 19.64 23.18 -0.01
N GLY A 434 19.41 21.87 0.16
CA GLY A 434 18.50 21.34 1.19
C GLY A 434 17.03 21.53 0.83
N LYS A 435 16.70 21.59 -0.47
CA LYS A 435 15.33 21.80 -0.98
C LYS A 435 14.85 20.62 -1.81
N VAL A 436 13.61 20.20 -1.56
CA VAL A 436 12.93 19.15 -2.35
C VAL A 436 11.88 19.72 -3.30
N ARG A 437 11.65 19.02 -4.41
CA ARG A 437 10.48 19.17 -5.28
C ARG A 437 9.77 17.82 -5.38
N ILE A 438 8.56 17.74 -4.84
CA ILE A 438 7.71 16.55 -4.97
C ILE A 438 7.09 16.54 -6.36
N LEU A 439 7.18 15.41 -7.06
CA LEU A 439 6.81 15.30 -8.48
C LEU A 439 5.42 14.68 -8.70
N GLY A 440 4.48 15.00 -7.83
CA GLY A 440 3.08 14.57 -7.88
C GLY A 440 2.36 14.86 -6.57
N ASN A 441 1.20 14.25 -6.39
CA ASN A 441 0.46 14.22 -5.12
C ASN A 441 0.16 12.74 -4.81
N PRO A 442 0.34 12.28 -3.56
CA PRO A 442 -0.08 10.94 -3.15
C PRO A 442 -1.58 10.70 -3.41
N ASP A 443 -1.95 9.51 -3.86
CA ASP A 443 -3.34 9.06 -3.89
C ASP A 443 -3.78 8.52 -2.52
N SER A 444 -3.76 9.38 -1.51
CA SER A 444 -4.63 9.17 -0.35
C SER A 444 -6.08 9.38 -0.83
N GLY A 445 -6.88 8.30 -0.86
CA GLY A 445 -8.26 8.35 -1.35
C GLY A 445 -9.20 9.23 -0.51
N GLU A 446 -10.51 9.16 -0.79
CA GLU A 446 -11.52 9.99 -0.08
C GLU A 446 -11.58 9.70 1.43
N TYR A 447 -11.02 8.56 1.85
CA TYR A 447 -10.76 8.19 3.22
C TYR A 447 -9.25 8.02 3.42
N ALA A 448 -8.73 8.48 4.56
CA ALA A 448 -7.33 8.27 4.93
C ALA A 448 -6.98 6.77 4.90
N GLY A 449 -5.95 6.40 4.13
CA GLY A 449 -5.51 5.01 3.95
C GLY A 449 -6.17 4.23 2.81
N GLN A 450 -6.81 4.89 1.83
CA GLN A 450 -7.31 4.23 0.62
C GLN A 450 -6.38 4.46 -0.59
N THR A 451 -5.45 3.55 -0.83
CA THR A 451 -4.59 3.51 -2.02
C THR A 451 -5.40 3.31 -3.31
N ARG A 452 -5.00 3.98 -4.40
CA ARG A 452 -5.53 3.73 -5.75
C ARG A 452 -4.55 2.88 -6.57
N PHE A 453 -5.07 1.83 -7.21
CA PHE A 453 -4.28 0.87 -7.99
C PHE A 453 -4.45 1.06 -9.50
N LEU A 454 -3.50 0.53 -10.26
CA LEU A 454 -3.45 0.58 -11.72
C LEU A 454 -4.52 -0.31 -12.35
N ASP A 455 -5.60 0.31 -12.81
CA ASP A 455 -6.69 -0.38 -13.51
C ASP A 455 -7.31 0.45 -14.66
N GLN A 456 -8.31 -0.13 -15.32
CA GLN A 456 -9.01 0.49 -16.44
C GLN A 456 -9.77 1.77 -16.06
N SER A 457 -10.18 1.93 -14.80
CA SER A 457 -10.88 3.13 -14.32
C SER A 457 -9.93 4.33 -14.27
N ILE A 458 -8.67 4.12 -13.85
CA ILE A 458 -7.62 5.15 -13.90
C ILE A 458 -7.34 5.57 -15.35
N ILE A 459 -7.29 4.63 -16.30
CA ILE A 459 -7.07 4.97 -17.73
C ILE A 459 -8.25 5.74 -18.32
N ALA A 460 -9.47 5.43 -17.89
CA ALA A 460 -10.69 6.12 -18.34
C ALA A 460 -10.90 7.48 -17.68
N ASP A 461 -10.27 7.74 -16.53
CA ASP A 461 -10.40 8.98 -15.75
C ASP A 461 -10.03 10.22 -16.60
N PRO A 462 -10.96 11.19 -16.80
CA PRO A 462 -10.67 12.45 -17.47
C PRO A 462 -9.58 13.28 -16.76
N SER A 463 -9.38 13.07 -15.46
CA SER A 463 -8.37 13.74 -14.63
C SER A 463 -7.00 13.05 -14.63
N PHE A 464 -6.79 12.00 -15.43
CA PHE A 464 -5.50 11.29 -15.56
C PHE A 464 -4.29 12.22 -15.75
N SER A 465 -4.45 13.36 -16.44
CA SER A 465 -3.38 14.34 -16.61
C SER A 465 -2.90 14.99 -15.31
N GLY A 466 -3.74 15.08 -14.27
CA GLY A 466 -3.37 15.57 -12.93
C GLY A 466 -2.40 14.65 -12.18
N ARG A 467 -2.20 13.42 -12.68
CA ARG A 467 -1.24 12.42 -12.18
C ARG A 467 0.17 12.65 -12.70
N ILE A 468 0.36 13.63 -13.59
CA ILE A 468 1.60 13.82 -14.33
C ILE A 468 2.19 15.18 -14.02
N SER A 469 3.40 15.18 -13.47
CA SER A 469 4.20 16.38 -13.22
C SER A 469 5.32 16.47 -14.24
N VAL A 470 5.58 17.67 -14.76
CA VAL A 470 6.68 17.92 -15.72
C VAL A 470 7.43 19.17 -15.31
N GLY A 471 8.76 19.12 -15.30
CA GLY A 471 9.57 20.31 -15.03
C GLY A 471 11.03 20.16 -15.41
N LYS A 472 11.73 21.30 -15.37
CA LYS A 472 13.16 21.44 -15.65
C LYS A 472 13.73 22.38 -14.60
N TRP A 473 14.81 21.97 -13.94
CA TRP A 473 15.40 22.74 -12.84
C TRP A 473 16.93 22.65 -12.85
N ASN A 474 17.57 23.74 -12.43
CA ASN A 474 18.99 23.75 -12.06
C ASN A 474 19.22 23.07 -10.71
N ASP A 475 20.46 22.64 -10.47
CA ASP A 475 20.97 22.22 -9.16
C ASP A 475 20.16 21.08 -8.51
N VAL A 476 19.74 20.10 -9.31
CA VAL A 476 19.16 18.82 -8.82
C VAL A 476 20.27 17.77 -8.72
N SER A 477 20.57 17.34 -7.50
CA SER A 477 21.59 16.32 -7.24
C SER A 477 21.03 14.91 -7.27
N HIS A 478 19.79 14.70 -6.82
CA HIS A 478 19.18 13.37 -6.78
C HIS A 478 17.72 13.42 -7.26
N LEU A 479 17.31 12.40 -8.01
CA LEU A 479 15.92 12.10 -8.32
C LEU A 479 15.61 10.71 -7.73
N ILE A 480 14.61 10.66 -6.85
CA ILE A 480 14.32 9.50 -6.01
C ILE A 480 12.86 9.08 -6.21
N LEU A 481 12.63 7.78 -6.37
CA LEU A 481 11.31 7.14 -6.32
C LEU A 481 11.34 6.07 -5.22
N MET A 482 10.26 5.88 -4.47
CA MET A 482 10.16 4.83 -3.47
C MET A 482 8.71 4.37 -3.23
N THR A 483 8.52 3.12 -2.80
CA THR A 483 7.22 2.60 -2.32
C THR A 483 6.90 3.08 -0.90
N ASP A 484 5.65 2.92 -0.49
CA ASP A 484 5.10 3.29 0.82
C ASP A 484 5.92 2.71 1.99
N GLY A 485 6.35 1.43 1.90
CA GLY A 485 7.19 0.79 2.90
C GLY A 485 8.56 1.47 3.14
N VAL A 486 8.99 2.39 2.26
CA VAL A 486 10.10 3.32 2.48
C VAL A 486 9.59 4.72 2.87
N SER A 487 8.60 5.28 2.18
CA SER A 487 8.15 6.66 2.45
C SER A 487 7.43 6.83 3.78
N ASP A 488 6.59 5.89 4.20
CA ASP A 488 5.80 6.00 5.43
C ASP A 488 6.67 6.04 6.70
N PRO A 489 7.69 5.16 6.86
CA PRO A 489 8.67 5.27 7.96
C PRO A 489 9.40 6.61 8.06
N LEU A 490 9.60 7.31 6.94
CA LEU A 490 10.41 8.53 6.87
C LEU A 490 9.53 9.78 7.01
N PHE A 491 8.42 9.80 6.28
CA PHE A 491 7.57 10.95 6.07
C PHE A 491 6.32 10.94 6.94
N GLU A 492 5.79 9.77 7.33
CA GLU A 492 4.63 9.56 8.21
C GLU A 492 3.27 10.11 7.69
N THR A 493 3.30 11.18 6.87
CA THR A 493 2.14 11.89 6.32
C THR A 493 2.53 12.70 5.08
N ASP A 494 1.55 13.11 4.27
CA ASP A 494 1.70 14.08 3.16
C ASP A 494 2.40 15.39 3.57
N ASN A 495 2.17 15.86 4.80
CA ASN A 495 2.84 17.04 5.35
C ASN A 495 4.34 16.78 5.59
N GLY A 496 4.69 15.56 6.00
CA GLY A 496 6.08 15.14 6.11
C GLY A 496 6.76 14.97 4.75
N LEU A 497 6.05 14.50 3.71
CA LEU A 497 6.56 14.49 2.34
C LEU A 497 6.96 15.89 1.85
N ARG A 498 6.30 16.94 2.35
CA ARG A 498 6.61 18.35 2.06
C ARG A 498 7.72 18.94 2.97
N SER A 499 8.34 18.16 3.85
CA SER A 499 9.39 18.60 4.76
C SER A 499 10.79 18.45 4.14
N ASP A 500 11.39 19.58 3.77
CA ASP A 500 12.79 19.67 3.33
C ASP A 500 13.77 18.96 4.30
N GLU A 501 13.52 19.06 5.61
CA GLU A 501 14.35 18.45 6.67
C GLU A 501 14.32 16.91 6.64
N LYS A 502 13.13 16.32 6.37
CA LYS A 502 12.99 14.86 6.26
C LYS A 502 13.68 14.32 5.01
N TRP A 503 13.59 15.03 3.89
CA TRP A 503 14.35 14.67 2.68
C TRP A 503 15.86 14.84 2.87
N THR A 504 16.29 15.91 3.55
CA THR A 504 17.72 16.09 3.89
C THR A 504 18.24 14.91 4.70
N ARG A 505 17.50 14.46 5.73
CA ARG A 505 17.85 13.27 6.52
C ARG A 505 17.94 12.00 5.66
N LEU A 506 16.99 11.77 4.75
CA LEU A 506 17.05 10.65 3.82
C LEU A 506 18.33 10.70 2.96
N LEU A 507 18.68 11.88 2.44
CA LEU A 507 19.91 12.02 1.64
C LEU A 507 21.18 11.86 2.47
N ASP A 508 21.22 12.31 3.72
CA ASP A 508 22.34 12.08 4.62
C ASP A 508 22.59 10.58 4.88
N GLU A 509 21.53 9.76 4.90
CA GLU A 509 21.63 8.29 4.97
C GLU A 509 22.02 7.64 3.64
N LEU A 510 21.49 8.14 2.51
CA LEU A 510 21.74 7.56 1.18
C LEU A 510 23.11 7.93 0.60
N ILE A 511 23.66 9.12 0.87
CA ILE A 511 24.95 9.55 0.28
C ILE A 511 26.09 8.55 0.57
N PRO A 512 26.29 8.04 1.82
CA PRO A 512 27.27 6.98 2.11
C PRO A 512 27.02 5.66 1.35
N VAL A 513 25.74 5.30 1.15
CA VAL A 513 25.30 4.12 0.40
C VAL A 513 25.67 4.25 -1.07
N LEU A 514 25.38 5.41 -1.67
CA LEU A 514 25.55 5.73 -3.09
C LEU A 514 26.97 6.18 -3.48
N THR A 515 27.87 6.38 -2.51
CA THR A 515 29.23 6.91 -2.76
C THR A 515 30.04 6.04 -3.72
N ASP A 516 29.94 4.71 -3.60
CA ASP A 516 30.53 3.76 -4.55
C ASP A 516 29.45 3.20 -5.47
N ALA A 517 29.31 3.83 -6.63
CA ALA A 517 28.28 3.48 -7.61
C ALA A 517 28.39 2.05 -8.17
N SER A 518 29.52 1.35 -7.98
CA SER A 518 29.68 -0.03 -8.44
C SER A 518 28.96 -1.06 -7.55
N ILE A 519 28.76 -0.73 -6.27
CA ILE A 519 28.12 -1.58 -5.24
C ILE A 519 26.93 -0.87 -4.55
N ALA A 520 26.57 0.33 -5.02
CA ALA A 520 25.40 1.06 -4.54
C ALA A 520 24.08 0.25 -4.57
N PRO A 521 23.78 -0.61 -5.57
CA PRO A 521 22.57 -1.43 -5.55
C PRO A 521 22.53 -2.42 -4.38
N GLU A 522 23.63 -3.12 -4.12
CA GLU A 522 23.74 -4.07 -3.01
C GLU A 522 23.59 -3.35 -1.66
N ARG A 523 24.27 -2.20 -1.50
CA ARG A 523 24.18 -1.38 -0.29
C ARG A 523 22.79 -0.76 -0.08
N LEU A 524 22.05 -0.41 -1.14
CA LEU A 524 20.64 -0.02 -1.04
C LEU A 524 19.81 -1.20 -0.52
N GLY A 525 20.02 -2.41 -1.06
CA GLY A 525 19.38 -3.65 -0.60
C GLY A 525 19.57 -3.97 0.88
N ASP A 526 20.75 -3.65 1.41
CA ASP A 526 21.07 -3.72 2.85
C ASP A 526 20.43 -2.56 3.64
N TRP A 527 20.51 -1.32 3.17
CA TRP A 527 19.91 -0.14 3.82
C TRP A 527 18.39 -0.30 4.00
N LEU A 528 17.69 -0.85 3.00
CA LEU A 528 16.25 -1.15 3.06
C LEU A 528 15.86 -2.09 4.23
N ASN A 529 16.81 -2.77 4.88
CA ASN A 529 16.54 -3.61 6.06
C ASN A 529 16.36 -2.81 7.38
N PHE A 530 16.31 -1.48 7.37
CA PHE A 530 16.13 -0.68 8.60
C PHE A 530 14.88 -1.10 9.42
N PHE A 531 14.87 -0.89 10.74
CA PHE A 531 13.69 -1.19 11.56
C PHE A 531 12.83 0.06 11.76
N SER A 532 11.53 -0.04 11.48
CA SER A 532 10.54 0.98 11.83
C SER A 532 9.36 0.30 12.52
N THR A 533 8.86 0.93 13.59
CA THR A 533 7.72 0.40 14.36
C THR A 533 6.43 0.63 13.59
N GLY A 534 5.64 -0.41 13.38
CA GLY A 534 4.36 -0.33 12.66
C GLY A 534 4.46 -0.39 11.14
N ASN A 535 5.65 -0.23 10.56
CA ASN A 535 5.87 -0.26 9.11
C ASN A 535 6.68 -1.51 8.74
N HIS A 536 6.03 -2.47 8.08
CA HIS A 536 6.53 -3.85 7.98
C HIS A 536 6.51 -4.42 6.56
N ASP A 537 6.12 -3.59 5.61
CA ASP A 537 5.81 -3.92 4.22
C ASP A 537 7.08 -4.06 3.39
N ASP A 538 6.92 -4.47 2.14
CA ASP A 538 8.03 -4.50 1.19
C ASP A 538 8.57 -3.10 0.95
N ARG A 539 9.82 -3.03 0.47
CA ARG A 539 10.52 -1.75 0.38
C ARG A 539 11.32 -1.66 -0.89
N THR A 540 10.99 -0.65 -1.69
CA THR A 540 11.64 -0.40 -2.97
C THR A 540 12.04 1.06 -3.08
N ILE A 541 13.24 1.28 -3.60
CA ILE A 541 13.76 2.61 -3.90
C ILE A 541 14.52 2.57 -5.22
N ALA A 542 14.39 3.62 -6.02
CA ALA A 542 15.22 3.91 -7.18
C ALA A 542 15.78 5.33 -7.06
N VAL A 543 17.09 5.49 -7.27
CA VAL A 543 17.79 6.78 -7.17
C VAL A 543 18.63 7.01 -8.42
N LEU A 544 18.49 8.19 -9.02
CA LEU A 544 19.41 8.75 -10.01
C LEU A 544 20.18 9.89 -9.35
N TRP A 545 21.51 9.92 -9.52
CA TRP A 545 22.39 11.00 -9.06
C TRP A 545 23.40 11.41 -10.14
#